data_AF-A0AA35WCH5-F1
#
_entry.id   AF-A0AA35WCH5-F1
#
_cell.length_a   1.000
_cell.length_b   1.000
_cell.length_c   1.000
_cell.angle_alpha   90.00
_cell.angle_beta   90.00
_cell.angle_gamma   90.00
#
_symmetry.space_group_name_H-M   'P 1'
#
loop_
_entity.id
_entity.type
_entity.pdbx_description
1 polymer ?
#
loop_
_entity_poly.entity_id
_entity_poly.type
_entity_poly.pdbx_seq_one_letter_code
_entity_poly.pdbx_strand_id
1 'polypeptide(L)'
;MATLQDALTNVRCLEALALPDEQPTIEPEPASVVYEVSFDTNFADRTAFITGIGKYNEEATICSGLNVILDEGESYAALLYTWRSMSRAVPAIKNQEQANRMEIYQKTVSILGPEVNKAKEMMRFVFSASTRFCDEVRTLAHPEKRKDFISETYLLTLAKLINMFATLDALKNMKACVNNDLACYKRAEGILNRGNVDAFSLQESQNLSIFFATNNSVTSHLKKQLEEVSGYEDILVETMNLCCQYFEQHVYMVPKEKYMLIKAVGYGLVLLDGNVVNINKLQKKLVLSRIDRLFRVRSTALFDTHCTIVHVIGVIVTTVYLCLFNCWL
;
A
#
# COMPACT_ATOMS: atom_id res chain seq x y z
N MET A 1 36.00 11.71 -30.22
CA MET A 1 35.60 12.22 -31.56
C MET A 1 34.17 12.69 -31.41
N ALA A 2 33.90 13.99 -31.56
CA ALA A 2 32.54 14.52 -31.52
C ALA A 2 31.75 13.93 -32.70
N THR A 3 30.54 13.45 -32.45
CA THR A 3 29.70 12.88 -33.50
C THR A 3 29.04 14.01 -34.31
N LEU A 4 28.63 13.72 -35.54
CA LEU A 4 27.89 14.69 -36.37
C LEU A 4 26.62 15.20 -35.68
N GLN A 5 26.00 14.34 -34.86
CA GLN A 5 24.81 14.66 -34.08
C GLN A 5 25.11 15.70 -32.99
N ASP A 6 26.28 15.61 -32.34
CA ASP A 6 26.70 16.58 -31.33
C ASP A 6 26.95 17.96 -31.95
N ALA A 7 27.57 18.00 -33.13
CA ALA A 7 27.80 19.25 -33.86
C ALA A 7 26.50 19.94 -34.28
N LEU A 8 25.51 19.17 -34.77
CA LEU A 8 24.19 19.70 -35.13
C LEU A 8 23.41 20.19 -33.91
N THR A 9 23.51 19.49 -32.78
CA THR A 9 22.90 19.91 -31.51
C THR A 9 23.47 21.25 -31.04
N ASN A 10 24.79 21.42 -31.11
CA ASN A 10 25.45 22.68 -30.73
C ASN A 10 25.01 23.87 -31.58
N VAL A 11 24.84 23.69 -32.90
CA VAL A 11 24.36 24.77 -33.79
C VAL A 11 22.90 25.13 -33.49
N ARG A 12 22.05 24.13 -33.20
CA ARG A 12 20.66 24.38 -32.78
C ARG A 12 20.56 25.11 -31.44
N CYS A 13 21.49 24.88 -30.52
CA CYS A 13 21.55 25.63 -29.27
C CYS A 13 21.81 27.14 -29.48
N LEU A 14 22.54 27.51 -30.54
CA LEU A 14 22.78 28.92 -30.87
C LEU A 14 21.53 29.62 -31.44
N GLU A 15 20.68 28.88 -32.15
CA GLU A 15 19.41 29.39 -32.70
C GLU A 15 18.38 29.67 -31.58
N ALA A 16 18.49 28.96 -30.46
CA ALA A 16 17.67 29.16 -29.26
C ALA A 16 18.24 30.19 -28.27
N LEU A 17 19.38 30.81 -28.60
CA LEU A 17 20.03 31.76 -27.71
C LEU A 17 19.23 33.07 -27.68
N ALA A 18 18.53 33.34 -26.58
CA ALA A 18 17.89 34.63 -26.36
C ALA A 18 18.97 35.71 -26.25
N LEU A 19 19.01 36.64 -27.21
CA LEU A 19 19.86 37.81 -27.12
C LEU A 19 19.37 38.67 -25.95
N PRO A 20 20.27 39.17 -25.08
CA PRO A 20 19.86 39.99 -23.95
C PRO A 20 19.16 41.26 -24.46
N ASP A 21 17.99 41.56 -23.92
CA ASP A 21 17.27 42.80 -24.16
C ASP A 21 18.00 43.94 -23.42
N GLU A 22 18.26 45.08 -24.07
CA GLU A 22 19.00 46.22 -23.48
C GLU A 22 18.18 47.01 -22.43
N GLN A 23 17.15 46.39 -21.86
CA GLN A 23 16.26 47.03 -20.91
C GLN A 23 16.91 47.04 -19.51
N PRO A 24 17.02 48.19 -18.84
CA PRO A 24 17.61 48.27 -17.51
C PRO A 24 16.76 47.46 -16.52
N THR A 25 17.38 46.48 -15.88
CA THR A 25 16.78 45.68 -14.80
C THR A 25 16.57 46.58 -13.58
N ILE A 26 15.32 46.98 -13.33
CA ILE A 26 14.93 47.62 -12.09
C ILE A 26 14.84 46.51 -11.04
N GLU A 27 15.93 46.27 -10.32
CA GLU A 27 15.91 45.36 -9.17
C GLU A 27 15.04 45.98 -8.05
N PRO A 28 14.05 45.25 -7.50
CA PRO A 28 13.32 45.69 -6.32
C PRO A 28 14.23 45.71 -5.09
N GLU A 29 13.89 46.52 -4.09
CA GLU A 29 14.62 46.54 -2.81
C GLU A 29 14.73 45.14 -2.20
N PRO A 30 15.88 44.79 -1.60
CA PRO A 30 16.09 43.48 -1.01
C PRO A 30 15.12 43.27 0.17
N ALA A 31 14.16 42.36 -0.01
CA ALA A 31 13.27 41.93 1.05
C ALA A 31 14.02 41.02 2.03
N SER A 32 13.87 41.26 3.34
CA SER A 32 14.43 40.36 4.36
C SER A 32 13.70 39.02 4.31
N VAL A 33 14.42 37.95 3.99
CA VAL A 33 13.88 36.58 4.02
C VAL A 33 14.10 36.00 5.41
N VAL A 34 13.00 35.71 6.11
CA VAL A 34 13.04 34.89 7.32
C VAL A 34 13.13 33.44 6.88
N TYR A 35 14.20 32.75 7.28
CA TYR A 35 14.45 31.36 6.95
C TYR A 35 14.13 30.47 8.14
N GLU A 36 13.08 29.67 8.02
CA GLU A 36 12.80 28.55 8.93
C GLU A 36 13.14 27.24 8.23
N VAL A 37 13.96 26.41 8.87
CA VAL A 37 14.33 25.09 8.36
C VAL A 37 13.36 24.06 8.90
N SER A 38 12.49 23.54 8.03
CA SER A 38 11.74 22.32 8.30
C SER A 38 12.30 21.19 7.44
N PHE A 39 12.65 20.08 8.07
CA PHE A 39 13.05 18.84 7.38
C PHE A 39 11.85 17.91 7.13
N ASP A 40 10.63 18.40 7.34
CA ASP A 40 9.43 17.61 7.10
C ASP A 40 9.26 17.31 5.61
N THR A 41 9.25 16.02 5.27
CA THR A 41 9.06 15.53 3.90
C THR A 41 7.58 15.44 3.51
N ASN A 42 6.65 15.89 4.37
CA ASN A 42 5.20 15.78 4.17
C ASN A 42 4.54 17.01 3.52
N PHE A 43 5.31 17.80 2.76
CA PHE A 43 4.79 18.93 1.97
C PHE A 43 4.08 20.00 2.82
N ALA A 44 4.55 20.27 4.03
CA ALA A 44 3.95 21.24 4.95
C ALA A 44 3.94 22.68 4.39
N ASP A 45 4.92 22.99 3.54
CA ASP A 45 5.15 24.27 2.88
C ASP A 45 4.41 24.42 1.53
N ARG A 46 3.60 23.43 1.11
CA ARG A 46 2.89 23.47 -0.18
C ARG A 46 2.04 24.73 -0.38
N THR A 47 1.51 25.30 0.70
CA THR A 47 0.70 26.53 0.67
C THR A 47 1.54 27.79 0.49
N ALA A 48 2.86 27.74 0.67
CA ALA A 48 3.75 28.86 0.37
C ALA A 48 4.04 28.97 -1.14
N PHE A 49 3.92 27.87 -1.89
CA PHE A 49 4.19 27.80 -3.33
C PHE A 49 2.95 28.04 -4.21
N ILE A 50 2.04 28.92 -3.78
CA ILE A 50 0.82 29.31 -4.55
C ILE A 50 1.18 29.96 -5.90
N THR A 51 2.38 30.53 -6.02
CA THR A 51 2.88 31.18 -7.24
C THR A 51 3.38 30.21 -8.31
N GLY A 52 3.46 28.90 -8.01
CA GLY A 52 3.84 27.86 -8.97
C GLY A 52 2.67 27.36 -9.83
N ILE A 53 2.95 26.38 -10.71
CA ILE A 53 1.92 25.66 -11.49
C ILE A 53 1.01 24.93 -10.49
N GLY A 54 -0.23 25.37 -10.32
CA GLY A 54 -1.18 24.88 -9.30
C GLY A 54 -1.36 23.36 -9.25
N LYS A 55 -1.12 22.66 -10.36
CA LYS A 55 -1.06 21.20 -10.46
C LYS A 55 -0.12 20.57 -9.41
N TYR A 56 1.08 21.12 -9.20
CA TYR A 56 2.03 20.53 -8.25
C TYR A 56 1.59 20.70 -6.79
N ASN A 57 0.84 21.76 -6.50
CA ASN A 57 0.26 21.98 -5.18
C ASN A 57 -0.86 20.96 -4.89
N GLU A 58 -1.70 20.67 -5.90
CA GLU A 58 -2.70 19.61 -5.82
C GLU A 58 -2.04 18.24 -5.60
N GLU A 59 -1.01 17.90 -6.39
CA GLU A 59 -0.26 16.64 -6.23
C GLU A 59 0.38 16.52 -4.84
N ALA A 60 1.00 17.59 -4.34
CA ALA A 60 1.58 17.63 -2.99
C ALA A 60 0.51 17.46 -1.90
N THR A 61 -0.69 18.02 -2.11
CA THR A 61 -1.82 17.86 -1.20
C THR A 61 -2.31 16.41 -1.15
N ILE A 62 -2.41 15.77 -2.31
CA ILE A 62 -2.79 14.36 -2.43
C ILE A 62 -1.73 13.47 -1.78
N CYS A 63 -0.45 13.63 -2.14
CA CYS A 63 0.65 12.83 -1.60
C CYS A 63 0.73 12.91 -0.07
N SER A 64 0.56 14.11 0.49
CA SER A 64 0.50 14.31 1.93
C SER A 64 -0.68 13.57 2.58
N GLY A 65 -1.87 13.60 1.96
CA GLY A 65 -3.02 12.82 2.42
C GLY A 65 -2.77 11.30 2.37
N LEU A 66 -2.06 10.82 1.36
CA LEU A 66 -1.70 9.40 1.26
C LEU A 66 -0.63 8.99 2.28
N ASN A 67 0.29 9.89 2.65
CA ASN A 67 1.26 9.63 3.71
C ASN A 67 0.59 9.43 5.08
N VAL A 68 -0.48 10.17 5.38
CA VAL A 68 -1.26 9.95 6.62
C VAL A 68 -1.83 8.53 6.68
N ILE A 69 -2.35 8.02 5.55
CA ILE A 69 -2.85 6.64 5.44
C ILE A 69 -1.71 5.63 5.67
N LEU A 70 -0.51 5.90 5.14
CA LEU A 70 0.66 5.04 5.34
C LEU A 70 1.07 4.96 6.83
N ASP A 71 1.06 6.10 7.54
CA ASP A 71 1.41 6.15 8.96
C ASP A 71 0.38 5.42 9.84
N GLU A 72 -0.92 5.58 9.53
CA GLU A 72 -1.99 4.84 10.17
C GLU A 72 -1.87 3.32 9.89
N GLY A 73 -1.53 2.96 8.65
CA GLY A 73 -1.28 1.57 8.25
C GLY A 73 -0.10 0.91 8.97
N GLU A 74 0.99 1.64 9.19
CA GLU A 74 2.14 1.15 9.98
C GLU A 74 1.74 0.93 11.45
N SER A 75 0.85 1.77 12.01
CA SER A 75 0.31 1.59 13.36
C SER A 75 -0.53 0.31 13.48
N TYR A 76 -1.41 0.01 12.51
CA TYR A 76 -2.15 -1.26 12.49
C TYR A 76 -1.25 -2.47 12.24
N ALA A 77 -0.19 -2.33 11.44
CA ALA A 77 0.80 -3.40 11.26
C ALA A 77 1.51 -3.72 12.58
N ALA A 78 1.90 -2.70 13.35
CA ALA A 78 2.47 -2.87 14.70
C ALA A 78 1.48 -3.53 15.67
N LEU A 79 0.19 -3.12 15.63
CA LEU A 79 -0.87 -3.75 16.43
C LEU A 79 -0.99 -5.25 16.12
N LEU A 80 -1.13 -5.63 14.84
CA LEU A 80 -1.21 -7.04 14.44
C LEU A 80 0.03 -7.83 14.86
N TYR A 81 1.22 -7.25 14.64
CA TYR A 81 2.48 -7.90 14.97
C TYR A 81 2.61 -8.17 16.48
N THR A 82 2.21 -7.21 17.30
CA THR A 82 2.25 -7.32 18.77
C THR A 82 1.05 -8.05 19.37
N TRP A 83 0.00 -8.33 18.60
CA TRP A 83 -1.17 -9.08 19.06
C TRP A 83 -0.76 -10.46 19.58
N ARG A 84 -1.07 -10.72 20.85
CA ARG A 84 -0.90 -12.02 21.53
C ARG A 84 -2.27 -12.58 21.88
N SER A 85 -2.40 -13.90 21.85
CA SER A 85 -3.69 -14.56 22.09
C SER A 85 -4.17 -14.32 23.52
N MET A 86 -5.30 -13.64 23.66
CA MET A 86 -5.97 -13.45 24.95
C MET A 86 -6.87 -14.63 25.29
N SER A 87 -7.49 -15.25 24.28
CA SER A 87 -8.35 -16.43 24.48
C SER A 87 -7.63 -17.61 25.12
N ARG A 88 -6.31 -17.73 24.95
CA ARG A 88 -5.48 -18.72 25.67
C ARG A 88 -5.34 -18.43 27.17
N ALA A 89 -5.45 -17.18 27.57
CA ALA A 89 -5.40 -16.77 28.98
C ALA A 89 -6.78 -16.86 29.66
N VAL A 90 -7.87 -16.89 28.88
CA VAL A 90 -9.22 -17.05 29.41
C VAL A 90 -9.42 -18.47 29.96
N PRO A 91 -9.89 -18.64 31.20
CA PRO A 91 -10.16 -19.96 31.77
C PRO A 91 -11.18 -20.75 30.93
N ALA A 92 -10.83 -21.99 30.57
CA ALA A 92 -11.73 -22.87 29.82
C ALA A 92 -12.91 -23.32 30.70
N ILE A 93 -14.13 -23.18 30.18
CA ILE A 93 -15.35 -23.67 30.83
C ILE A 93 -15.49 -25.15 30.51
N LYS A 94 -15.40 -26.01 31.54
CA LYS A 94 -15.39 -27.48 31.38
C LYS A 94 -16.81 -28.06 31.32
N ASN A 95 -17.72 -27.56 32.17
CA ASN A 95 -19.09 -28.06 32.30
C ASN A 95 -20.11 -26.92 32.16
N GLN A 96 -21.29 -27.22 31.63
CA GLN A 96 -22.38 -26.23 31.51
C GLN A 96 -22.92 -25.77 32.87
N GLU A 97 -22.81 -26.60 33.91
CA GLU A 97 -23.29 -26.31 35.28
C GLU A 97 -22.26 -25.57 36.15
N GLN A 98 -21.14 -25.14 35.57
CA GLN A 98 -20.10 -24.43 36.30
C GLN A 98 -20.62 -23.10 36.87
N ALA A 99 -20.58 -22.94 38.19
CA ALA A 99 -21.17 -21.79 38.90
C ALA A 99 -20.62 -20.43 38.45
N ASN A 100 -19.31 -20.33 38.21
CA ASN A 100 -18.66 -19.09 37.76
C ASN A 100 -18.68 -18.88 36.23
N ARG A 101 -19.48 -19.65 35.48
CA ARG A 101 -19.57 -19.56 34.01
C ARG A 101 -19.97 -18.16 33.53
N MET A 102 -20.98 -17.56 34.17
CA MET A 102 -21.48 -16.24 33.79
C MET A 102 -20.45 -15.14 34.07
N GLU A 103 -19.75 -15.23 35.19
CA GLU A 103 -18.68 -14.31 35.55
C GLU A 103 -17.52 -14.39 34.55
N ILE A 104 -17.12 -15.60 34.14
CA ILE A 104 -16.08 -15.81 33.12
C ILE A 104 -16.49 -15.14 31.80
N TYR A 105 -17.73 -15.31 31.34
CA TYR A 105 -18.20 -14.66 30.11
C TYR A 105 -18.21 -13.14 30.22
N GLN A 106 -18.67 -12.61 31.36
CA GLN A 106 -18.71 -11.16 31.58
C GLN A 106 -17.30 -10.54 31.59
N LYS A 107 -16.33 -11.19 32.25
CA LYS A 107 -14.93 -10.77 32.22
C LYS A 107 -14.30 -10.95 30.84
N THR A 108 -14.66 -12.00 30.11
CA THR A 108 -14.20 -12.23 28.74
C THR A 108 -14.64 -11.08 27.82
N VAL A 109 -15.91 -10.69 27.83
CA VAL A 109 -16.41 -9.56 27.03
C VAL A 109 -15.76 -8.24 27.48
N SER A 110 -15.59 -8.03 28.78
CA SER A 110 -14.94 -6.82 29.31
C SER A 110 -13.48 -6.67 28.87
N ILE A 111 -12.73 -7.77 28.75
CA ILE A 111 -11.31 -7.75 28.38
C ILE A 111 -11.14 -7.73 26.86
N LEU A 112 -11.89 -8.58 26.13
CA LEU A 112 -11.74 -8.70 24.69
C LEU A 112 -12.48 -7.60 23.92
N GLY A 113 -13.46 -6.92 24.52
CA GLY A 113 -14.26 -5.87 23.88
C GLY A 113 -13.43 -4.74 23.26
N PRO A 114 -12.51 -4.10 24.00
CA PRO A 114 -11.63 -3.07 23.44
C PRO A 114 -10.76 -3.57 22.28
N GLU A 115 -10.28 -4.80 22.35
CA GLU A 115 -9.45 -5.38 21.28
C GLU A 115 -10.28 -5.73 20.04
N VAL A 116 -11.51 -6.21 20.21
CA VAL A 116 -12.46 -6.41 19.11
C VAL A 116 -12.78 -5.07 18.43
N ASN A 117 -12.89 -3.98 19.19
CA ASN A 117 -13.07 -2.64 18.62
C ASN A 117 -11.87 -2.22 17.76
N LYS A 118 -10.63 -2.43 18.22
CA LYS A 118 -9.44 -2.19 17.39
C LYS A 118 -9.43 -3.03 16.11
N ALA A 119 -9.90 -4.28 16.18
CA ALA A 119 -10.04 -5.13 15.00
C ALA A 119 -11.11 -4.59 14.01
N LYS A 120 -12.21 -4.04 14.52
CA LYS A 120 -13.23 -3.35 13.69
C LYS A 120 -12.67 -2.09 13.04
N GLU A 121 -11.94 -1.27 13.80
CA GLU A 121 -11.27 -0.07 13.29
C GLU A 121 -10.29 -0.42 12.19
N MET A 122 -9.46 -1.45 12.38
CA MET A 122 -8.56 -1.95 11.35
C MET A 122 -9.30 -2.39 10.08
N MET A 123 -10.41 -3.14 10.21
CA MET A 123 -11.21 -3.56 9.05
C MET A 123 -11.76 -2.35 8.29
N ARG A 124 -12.30 -1.35 9.01
CA ARG A 124 -12.81 -0.11 8.42
C ARG A 124 -11.70 0.68 7.74
N PHE A 125 -10.53 0.78 8.38
CA PHE A 125 -9.34 1.40 7.81
C PHE A 125 -8.93 0.74 6.50
N VAL A 126 -8.81 -0.59 6.46
CA VAL A 126 -8.43 -1.31 5.24
C VAL A 126 -9.39 -1.04 4.09
N PHE A 127 -10.71 -1.07 4.34
CA PHE A 127 -11.71 -0.75 3.31
C PHE A 127 -11.64 0.71 2.86
N SER A 128 -11.53 1.66 3.80
CA SER A 128 -11.42 3.08 3.48
C SER A 128 -10.14 3.41 2.70
N ALA A 129 -9.01 2.86 3.12
CA ALA A 129 -7.72 3.00 2.45
C ALA A 129 -7.75 2.37 1.04
N SER A 130 -8.39 1.19 0.88
CA SER A 130 -8.52 0.54 -0.43
C SER A 130 -9.35 1.38 -1.39
N THR A 131 -10.48 1.91 -0.94
CA THR A 131 -11.31 2.84 -1.73
C THR A 131 -10.51 4.07 -2.12
N ARG A 132 -9.84 4.72 -1.16
CA ARG A 132 -9.05 5.92 -1.45
C ARG A 132 -7.93 5.64 -2.47
N PHE A 133 -7.21 4.53 -2.33
CA PHE A 133 -6.20 4.12 -3.29
C PHE A 133 -6.80 3.91 -4.69
N CYS A 134 -7.93 3.21 -4.80
CA CYS A 134 -8.59 2.99 -6.09
C CYS A 134 -9.10 4.27 -6.73
N ASP A 135 -9.53 5.26 -5.93
CA ASP A 135 -9.97 6.57 -6.42
C ASP A 135 -8.81 7.38 -7.02
N GLU A 136 -7.63 7.32 -6.41
CA GLU A 136 -6.42 7.94 -6.96
C GLU A 136 -5.98 7.23 -8.25
N VAL A 137 -5.99 5.90 -8.27
CA VAL A 137 -5.69 5.13 -9.50
C VAL A 137 -6.69 5.47 -10.60
N ARG A 138 -7.99 5.61 -10.29
CA ARG A 138 -9.02 6.03 -11.26
C ARG A 138 -8.76 7.44 -11.80
N THR A 139 -8.32 8.36 -10.96
CA THR A 139 -7.98 9.73 -11.35
C THR A 139 -6.78 9.75 -12.30
N LEU A 140 -5.75 8.96 -12.01
CA LEU A 140 -4.54 8.86 -12.83
C LEU A 140 -4.76 8.08 -14.13
N ALA A 141 -5.65 7.08 -14.12
CA ALA A 141 -5.97 6.28 -15.30
C ALA A 141 -6.83 7.03 -16.34
N HIS A 142 -7.39 8.20 -15.99
CA HIS A 142 -8.20 8.99 -16.91
C HIS A 142 -7.41 9.38 -18.17
N PRO A 143 -7.96 9.22 -19.40
CA PRO A 143 -7.20 9.36 -20.64
C PRO A 143 -6.57 10.73 -20.87
N GLU A 144 -7.17 11.79 -20.32
CA GLU A 144 -6.60 13.14 -20.34
C GLU A 144 -5.44 13.28 -19.35
N LYS A 145 -5.59 12.80 -18.11
CA LYS A 145 -4.54 12.84 -17.08
C LYS A 145 -3.36 11.93 -17.41
N ARG A 146 -3.59 10.87 -18.20
CA ARG A 146 -2.55 9.93 -18.63
C ARG A 146 -1.55 10.55 -19.62
N LYS A 147 -1.96 11.58 -20.37
CA LYS A 147 -1.02 12.32 -21.26
C LYS A 147 -0.15 13.29 -20.48
N ASP A 148 -0.55 13.62 -19.26
CA ASP A 148 0.16 14.53 -18.39
C ASP A 148 1.29 13.81 -17.64
N PHE A 149 2.33 14.57 -17.31
CA PHE A 149 3.41 14.11 -16.46
C PHE A 149 2.89 13.73 -15.06
N ILE A 150 3.26 12.55 -14.57
CA ILE A 150 3.04 12.10 -13.19
C ILE A 150 4.38 12.16 -12.43
N SER A 151 4.38 12.78 -11.27
CA SER A 151 5.54 12.84 -10.38
C SER A 151 6.01 11.44 -9.95
N GLU A 152 7.33 11.20 -9.98
CA GLU A 152 7.93 9.97 -9.43
C GLU A 152 7.61 9.79 -7.94
N THR A 153 7.53 10.88 -7.18
CA THR A 153 7.15 10.83 -5.75
C THR A 153 5.73 10.34 -5.57
N TYR A 154 4.82 10.69 -6.48
CA TYR A 154 3.44 10.23 -6.43
C TYR A 154 3.37 8.73 -6.71
N LEU A 155 4.01 8.26 -7.79
CA LEU A 155 4.12 6.83 -8.10
C LEU A 155 4.79 6.04 -6.96
N LEU A 156 5.84 6.57 -6.35
CA LEU A 156 6.49 5.94 -5.20
C LEU A 156 5.56 5.86 -3.98
N THR A 157 4.71 6.86 -3.76
CA THR A 157 3.71 6.85 -2.66
C THR A 157 2.64 5.78 -2.92
N LEU A 158 2.19 5.62 -4.16
CA LEU A 158 1.32 4.50 -4.55
C LEU A 158 2.01 3.14 -4.34
N ALA A 159 3.30 3.02 -4.68
CA ALA A 159 4.08 1.81 -4.41
C ALA A 159 4.16 1.49 -2.91
N LYS A 160 4.34 2.51 -2.06
CA LYS A 160 4.32 2.34 -0.59
C LYS A 160 2.96 1.84 -0.10
N LEU A 161 1.84 2.33 -0.65
CA LEU A 161 0.49 1.87 -0.32
C LEU A 161 0.25 0.42 -0.75
N ILE A 162 0.68 0.04 -1.96
CA ILE A 162 0.66 -1.36 -2.44
C ILE A 162 1.42 -2.25 -1.45
N ASN A 163 2.60 -1.84 -1.01
CA ASN A 163 3.38 -2.55 0.00
C ASN A 163 2.70 -2.58 1.40
N MET A 164 2.01 -1.52 1.80
CA MET A 164 1.27 -1.46 3.06
C MET A 164 0.15 -2.52 3.07
N PHE A 165 -0.66 -2.60 2.02
CA PHE A 165 -1.71 -3.64 1.90
C PHE A 165 -1.12 -5.05 1.94
N ALA A 166 -0.02 -5.29 1.21
CA ALA A 166 0.68 -6.57 1.23
C ALA A 166 1.13 -6.96 2.64
N THR A 167 1.66 -5.99 3.40
CA THR A 167 2.18 -6.21 4.75
C THR A 167 1.03 -6.49 5.73
N LEU A 168 -0.07 -5.73 5.66
CA LEU A 168 -1.25 -5.92 6.51
C LEU A 168 -1.92 -7.28 6.26
N ASP A 169 -2.09 -7.67 5.00
CA ASP A 169 -2.73 -8.95 4.66
C ASP A 169 -1.86 -10.15 5.09
N ALA A 170 -0.54 -10.05 4.89
CA ALA A 170 0.38 -11.07 5.35
C ALA A 170 0.39 -11.22 6.88
N LEU A 171 0.47 -10.11 7.62
CA LEU A 171 0.43 -10.12 9.09
C LEU A 171 -0.89 -10.69 9.60
N LYS A 172 -2.00 -10.28 9.00
CA LYS A 172 -3.34 -10.82 9.29
C LYS A 172 -3.38 -12.34 9.09
N ASN A 173 -2.91 -12.84 7.94
CA ASN A 173 -2.91 -14.28 7.65
C ASN A 173 -2.03 -15.09 8.63
N MET A 174 -0.93 -14.52 9.12
CA MET A 174 -0.06 -15.18 10.10
C MET A 174 -0.67 -15.21 11.51
N LYS A 175 -1.61 -14.31 11.82
CA LYS A 175 -2.13 -14.08 13.16
C LYS A 175 -3.44 -14.81 13.44
N ALA A 176 -3.38 -16.14 13.39
CA ALA A 176 -4.52 -17.01 13.75
C ALA A 176 -5.08 -16.76 15.16
N CYS A 177 -4.29 -16.19 16.08
CA CYS A 177 -4.76 -15.80 17.41
C CYS A 177 -5.87 -14.76 17.39
N VAL A 178 -5.89 -13.85 16.41
CA VAL A 178 -6.93 -12.82 16.28
C VAL A 178 -8.28 -13.50 16.02
N ASN A 179 -8.32 -14.47 15.10
CA ASN A 179 -9.54 -15.23 14.79
C ASN A 179 -10.07 -15.97 16.02
N ASN A 180 -9.18 -16.57 16.80
CA ASN A 180 -9.55 -17.29 18.01
C ASN A 180 -10.09 -16.35 19.11
N ASP A 181 -9.47 -15.18 19.27
CA ASP A 181 -9.91 -14.17 20.22
C ASP A 181 -11.29 -13.62 19.82
N LEU A 182 -11.50 -13.27 18.54
CA LEU A 182 -12.80 -12.85 18.01
C LEU A 182 -13.89 -13.93 18.20
N ALA A 183 -13.56 -15.20 17.94
CA ALA A 183 -14.47 -16.32 18.15
C ALA A 183 -14.78 -16.56 19.64
N CYS A 184 -13.81 -16.30 20.54
CA CYS A 184 -14.02 -16.36 21.98
C CYS A 184 -14.96 -15.24 22.45
N TYR A 185 -14.72 -14.00 22.00
CA TYR A 185 -15.56 -12.85 22.27
C TYR A 185 -17.01 -13.08 21.81
N LYS A 186 -17.21 -13.47 20.54
CA LYS A 186 -18.53 -13.68 19.96
C LYS A 186 -19.35 -14.75 20.70
N ARG A 187 -18.69 -15.83 21.15
CA ARG A 187 -19.35 -16.87 21.98
C ARG A 187 -19.79 -16.32 23.33
N ALA A 188 -18.94 -15.53 24.00
CA ALA A 188 -19.26 -14.94 25.29
C ALA A 188 -20.39 -13.90 25.17
N GLU A 189 -20.28 -12.98 24.20
CA GLU A 189 -21.26 -11.94 23.92
C GLU A 189 -22.63 -12.53 23.54
N GLY A 190 -22.67 -13.54 22.67
CA GLY A 190 -23.93 -14.19 22.27
C GLY A 190 -24.66 -14.90 23.41
N ILE A 191 -23.95 -15.32 24.46
CA ILE A 191 -24.56 -15.91 25.65
C ILE A 191 -25.12 -14.84 26.58
N LEU A 192 -24.43 -13.70 26.71
CA LEU A 192 -24.83 -12.59 27.59
C LEU A 192 -25.98 -11.76 27.00
N ASN A 193 -25.96 -11.51 25.68
CA ASN A 193 -26.86 -10.57 25.01
C ASN A 193 -28.02 -11.24 24.25
N ARG A 194 -28.51 -12.41 24.72
CA ARG A 194 -29.61 -13.14 24.06
C ARG A 194 -30.85 -12.24 23.88
N GLY A 195 -31.07 -11.76 22.65
CA GLY A 195 -32.28 -11.03 22.25
C GLY A 195 -32.19 -9.50 22.18
N ASN A 196 -31.05 -8.87 22.49
CA ASN A 196 -30.90 -7.41 22.52
C ASN A 196 -29.74 -6.90 21.62
N VAL A 197 -29.54 -7.52 20.46
CA VAL A 197 -28.47 -7.11 19.52
C VAL A 197 -29.10 -6.44 18.31
N ASP A 198 -28.70 -5.19 18.06
CA ASP A 198 -29.08 -4.43 16.88
C ASP A 198 -28.61 -5.12 15.59
N ALA A 199 -29.45 -5.10 14.55
CA ALA A 199 -29.21 -5.79 13.28
C ALA A 199 -27.92 -5.30 12.59
N PHE A 200 -27.63 -4.00 12.69
CA PHE A 200 -26.41 -3.41 12.15
C PHE A 200 -25.16 -3.92 12.87
N SER A 201 -25.19 -3.97 14.20
CA SER A 201 -24.08 -4.48 15.02
C SER A 201 -23.82 -5.97 14.75
N LEU A 202 -24.88 -6.75 14.50
CA LEU A 202 -24.77 -8.15 14.13
C LEU A 202 -24.11 -8.33 12.75
N GLN A 203 -24.52 -7.54 11.75
CA GLN A 203 -23.94 -7.58 10.42
C GLN A 203 -22.45 -7.18 10.43
N GLU A 204 -22.08 -6.14 11.18
CA GLU A 204 -20.68 -5.74 11.31
C GLU A 204 -19.82 -6.84 11.98
N SER A 205 -20.33 -7.48 13.04
CA SER A 205 -19.65 -8.60 13.71
C SER A 205 -19.47 -9.80 12.77
N GLN A 206 -20.44 -10.03 11.89
CA GLN A 206 -20.34 -11.06 10.84
C GLN A 206 -19.29 -10.68 9.79
N ASN A 207 -19.29 -9.46 9.27
CA ASN A 207 -18.30 -8.98 8.31
C ASN A 207 -16.88 -9.05 8.89
N LEU A 208 -16.71 -8.68 10.15
CA LEU A 208 -15.43 -8.79 10.87
C LEU A 208 -14.94 -10.24 10.93
N SER A 209 -15.84 -11.18 11.25
CA SER A 209 -15.51 -12.60 11.33
C SER A 209 -15.05 -13.13 9.97
N ILE A 210 -15.76 -12.76 8.89
CA ILE A 210 -15.42 -13.17 7.52
C ILE A 210 -14.09 -12.55 7.10
N PHE A 211 -13.90 -11.25 7.34
CA PHE A 211 -12.68 -10.53 7.00
C PHE A 211 -11.45 -11.24 7.58
N PHE A 212 -11.46 -11.54 8.88
CA PHE A 212 -10.37 -12.18 9.59
C PHE A 212 -10.19 -13.68 9.27
N ALA A 213 -11.28 -14.41 9.01
CA ALA A 213 -11.23 -15.84 8.66
C ALA A 213 -10.77 -16.11 7.22
N THR A 214 -11.11 -15.24 6.27
CA THR A 214 -10.72 -15.42 4.87
C THR A 214 -9.26 -15.03 4.66
N ASN A 215 -8.45 -15.98 4.18
CA ASN A 215 -7.07 -15.71 3.79
C ASN A 215 -7.04 -14.77 2.59
N ASN A 216 -6.07 -13.85 2.59
CA ASN A 216 -5.88 -12.86 1.51
C ASN A 216 -7.11 -11.96 1.27
N SER A 217 -7.92 -11.72 2.29
CA SER A 217 -9.16 -10.94 2.13
C SER A 217 -8.90 -9.48 1.75
N VAL A 218 -7.78 -8.89 2.18
CA VAL A 218 -7.37 -7.54 1.75
C VAL A 218 -7.01 -7.56 0.27
N THR A 219 -6.20 -8.54 -0.16
CA THR A 219 -5.83 -8.70 -1.57
C THR A 219 -7.06 -8.89 -2.45
N SER A 220 -7.97 -9.80 -2.09
CA SER A 220 -9.18 -10.07 -2.86
C SER A 220 -10.11 -8.86 -2.94
N HIS A 221 -10.24 -8.10 -1.85
CA HIS A 221 -11.03 -6.87 -1.85
C HIS A 221 -10.42 -5.81 -2.77
N LEU A 222 -9.10 -5.58 -2.65
CA LEU A 222 -8.38 -4.59 -3.45
C LEU A 222 -8.41 -4.94 -4.94
N LYS A 223 -8.21 -6.22 -5.30
CA LYS A 223 -8.34 -6.69 -6.69
C LYS A 223 -9.71 -6.38 -7.27
N LYS A 224 -10.78 -6.72 -6.54
CA LYS A 224 -12.15 -6.48 -7.00
C LYS A 224 -12.41 -4.99 -7.28
N GLN A 225 -11.95 -4.10 -6.40
CA GLN A 225 -12.11 -2.66 -6.60
C GLN A 225 -11.26 -2.11 -7.76
N LEU A 226 -10.06 -2.65 -7.96
CA LEU A 226 -9.18 -2.23 -9.06
C LEU A 226 -9.70 -2.71 -10.42
N GLU A 227 -10.26 -3.91 -10.51
CA GLU A 227 -10.86 -4.43 -11.75
C GLU A 227 -12.06 -3.60 -12.24
N GLU A 228 -12.70 -2.81 -11.37
CA GLU A 228 -13.76 -1.86 -11.74
C GLU A 228 -13.21 -0.58 -12.40
N VAL A 229 -11.90 -0.28 -12.26
CA VAL A 229 -11.27 0.91 -12.81
C VAL A 229 -10.74 0.63 -14.21
N SER A 230 -11.19 1.38 -15.22
CA SER A 230 -10.65 1.26 -16.57
C SER A 230 -9.22 1.81 -16.65
N GLY A 231 -8.26 1.01 -17.15
CA GLY A 231 -6.88 1.44 -17.35
C GLY A 231 -6.00 1.41 -16.09
N TYR A 232 -6.45 0.77 -15.00
CA TYR A 232 -5.67 0.63 -13.76
C TYR A 232 -4.32 -0.08 -13.98
N GLU A 233 -4.28 -0.98 -14.96
CA GLU A 233 -3.10 -1.77 -15.29
C GLU A 233 -1.93 -0.91 -15.73
N ASP A 234 -2.19 0.18 -16.45
CA ASP A 234 -1.14 1.07 -16.95
C ASP A 234 -0.44 1.81 -15.79
N ILE A 235 -1.22 2.27 -14.81
CA ILE A 235 -0.69 2.96 -13.62
C ILE A 235 0.11 2.01 -12.72
N LEU A 236 -0.38 0.78 -12.54
CA LEU A 236 0.35 -0.23 -11.77
C LEU A 236 1.66 -0.65 -12.48
N VAL A 237 1.64 -0.79 -13.80
CA VAL A 237 2.84 -1.11 -14.58
C VAL A 237 3.87 0.02 -14.48
N GLU A 238 3.44 1.28 -14.60
CA GLU A 238 4.32 2.45 -14.45
C GLU A 238 4.93 2.53 -13.05
N THR A 239 4.11 2.33 -12.02
CA THR A 239 4.55 2.28 -10.61
C THR A 239 5.60 1.20 -10.37
N MET A 240 5.40 0.00 -10.92
CA MET A 240 6.36 -1.10 -10.78
C MET A 240 7.64 -0.88 -11.59
N ASN A 241 7.53 -0.30 -12.79
CA ASN A 241 8.70 0.04 -13.61
C ASN A 241 9.59 1.07 -12.90
N LEU A 242 8.99 2.06 -12.24
CA LEU A 242 9.72 3.01 -11.38
C LEU A 242 10.44 2.28 -10.25
N CYS A 243 9.75 1.36 -9.56
CA CYS A 243 10.38 0.58 -8.49
C CYS A 243 11.56 -0.26 -8.99
N CYS A 244 11.46 -0.84 -10.19
CA CYS A 244 12.55 -1.57 -10.82
C CYS A 244 13.73 -0.64 -11.18
N GLN A 245 13.44 0.54 -11.71
CA GLN A 245 14.46 1.54 -12.00
C GLN A 245 15.20 2.00 -10.75
N TYR A 246 14.49 2.32 -9.67
CA TYR A 246 15.08 2.74 -8.41
C TYR A 246 15.97 1.64 -7.81
N PHE A 247 15.55 0.38 -7.93
CA PHE A 247 16.34 -0.74 -7.46
C PHE A 247 17.65 -0.91 -8.26
N GLU A 248 17.57 -0.82 -9.58
CA GLU A 248 18.74 -1.00 -10.47
C GLU A 248 19.72 0.17 -10.41
N GLN A 249 19.22 1.40 -10.28
CA GLN A 249 20.03 2.61 -10.14
C GLN A 249 20.53 2.82 -8.72
N HIS A 250 20.22 1.91 -7.78
CA HIS A 250 20.57 2.04 -6.36
C HIS A 250 20.07 3.34 -5.71
N VAL A 251 18.88 3.80 -6.12
CA VAL A 251 18.19 4.98 -5.55
C VAL A 251 17.44 4.54 -4.30
N TYR A 252 18.19 4.18 -3.27
CA TYR A 252 17.71 3.88 -1.92
C TYR A 252 18.86 4.00 -0.93
N MET A 253 18.57 4.42 0.30
CA MET A 253 19.60 4.58 1.33
C MET A 253 19.45 3.51 2.41
N VAL A 254 18.22 3.24 2.85
CA VAL A 254 17.94 2.35 3.98
C VAL A 254 17.50 0.97 3.48
N PRO A 255 17.86 -0.15 4.17
CA PRO A 255 17.39 -1.48 3.79
C PRO A 255 15.86 -1.58 3.70
N LYS A 256 15.11 -0.90 4.60
CA LYS A 256 13.63 -0.85 4.56
C LYS A 256 13.11 -0.36 3.20
N GLU A 257 13.75 0.65 2.61
CA GLU A 257 13.38 1.22 1.31
C GLU A 257 13.67 0.21 0.19
N LYS A 258 14.86 -0.40 0.19
CA LYS A 258 15.22 -1.45 -0.77
C LYS A 258 14.20 -2.58 -0.78
N TYR A 259 13.80 -3.07 0.38
CA TYR A 259 12.83 -4.17 0.49
C TYR A 259 11.39 -3.74 0.16
N MET A 260 11.05 -2.47 0.37
CA MET A 260 9.76 -1.91 -0.03
C MET A 260 9.60 -1.98 -1.56
N LEU A 261 10.64 -1.62 -2.33
CA LEU A 261 10.61 -1.71 -3.80
C LEU A 261 10.34 -3.13 -4.29
N ILE A 262 11.03 -4.13 -3.72
CA ILE A 262 10.85 -5.54 -4.09
C ILE A 262 9.43 -6.02 -3.75
N LYS A 263 8.92 -5.67 -2.56
CA LYS A 263 7.58 -6.05 -2.12
C LYS A 263 6.49 -5.40 -2.97
N ALA A 264 6.65 -4.12 -3.30
CA ALA A 264 5.71 -3.39 -4.14
C ALA A 264 5.61 -4.01 -5.55
N VAL A 265 6.74 -4.39 -6.15
CA VAL A 265 6.77 -5.10 -7.45
C VAL A 265 6.10 -6.46 -7.34
N GLY A 266 6.44 -7.27 -6.34
CA GLY A 266 5.85 -8.60 -6.16
C GLY A 266 4.34 -8.55 -5.96
N TYR A 267 3.87 -7.71 -5.04
CA TYR A 267 2.44 -7.58 -4.78
C TYR A 267 1.70 -6.91 -5.94
N GLY A 268 2.33 -5.95 -6.64
CA GLY A 268 1.79 -5.35 -7.86
C GLY A 268 1.54 -6.38 -8.97
N LEU A 269 2.43 -7.37 -9.14
CA LEU A 269 2.19 -8.50 -10.05
C LEU A 269 0.99 -9.34 -9.63
N VAL A 270 0.82 -9.61 -8.33
CA VAL A 270 -0.36 -10.31 -7.82
C VAL A 270 -1.61 -9.53 -8.16
N LEU A 271 -1.62 -8.21 -7.98
CA LEU A 271 -2.78 -7.36 -8.29
C LEU A 271 -3.10 -7.30 -9.79
N LEU A 272 -2.09 -7.37 -10.67
CA LEU A 272 -2.30 -7.44 -12.11
C LEU A 272 -2.78 -8.81 -12.62
N ASP A 273 -2.46 -9.88 -11.90
CA ASP A 273 -2.93 -11.23 -12.24
C ASP A 273 -4.40 -11.40 -11.85
N GLY A 274 -5.29 -10.94 -12.73
CA GLY A 274 -6.74 -10.89 -12.54
C GLY A 274 -7.50 -11.48 -13.73
N ASN A 275 -8.84 -11.44 -13.66
CA ASN A 275 -9.69 -12.03 -14.70
C ASN A 275 -9.71 -11.18 -15.98
N VAL A 276 -9.42 -9.88 -15.87
CA VAL A 276 -9.53 -8.90 -16.95
C VAL A 276 -8.22 -8.75 -17.72
N VAL A 277 -7.09 -8.88 -17.03
CA VAL A 277 -5.76 -8.57 -17.56
C VAL A 277 -4.87 -9.79 -17.42
N ASN A 278 -4.25 -10.20 -18.54
CA ASN A 278 -3.27 -11.27 -18.54
C ASN A 278 -1.87 -10.64 -18.63
N ILE A 279 -1.02 -10.97 -17.65
CA ILE A 279 0.38 -10.52 -17.58
C ILE A 279 1.14 -10.82 -18.89
N ASN A 280 0.79 -11.92 -19.57
CA ASN A 280 1.38 -12.31 -20.86
C ASN A 280 1.10 -11.32 -21.99
N LYS A 281 -0.02 -10.58 -21.95
CA LYS A 281 -0.32 -9.52 -22.94
C LYS A 281 0.42 -8.21 -22.64
N LEU A 282 0.91 -8.03 -21.42
CA LEU A 282 1.62 -6.83 -20.96
C LEU A 282 3.15 -6.93 -21.08
N GLN A 283 3.68 -8.03 -21.64
CA GLN A 283 5.12 -8.29 -21.82
C GLN A 283 5.88 -7.16 -22.54
N LYS A 284 5.21 -6.34 -23.35
CA LYS A 284 5.84 -5.18 -24.02
C LYS A 284 6.01 -3.96 -23.12
N LYS A 285 5.22 -3.83 -22.05
CA LYS A 285 5.23 -2.67 -21.14
C LYS A 285 5.95 -2.96 -19.82
N LEU A 286 5.97 -4.22 -19.40
CA LEU A 286 6.56 -4.65 -18.14
C LEU A 286 7.77 -5.53 -18.43
N VAL A 287 8.95 -5.06 -18.01
CA VAL A 287 10.21 -5.74 -18.34
C VAL A 287 10.42 -6.91 -17.37
N LEU A 288 9.76 -8.03 -17.65
CA LEU A 288 9.80 -9.25 -16.83
C LEU A 288 11.22 -9.77 -16.57
N SER A 289 12.16 -9.52 -17.48
CA SER A 289 13.58 -9.87 -17.29
C SER A 289 14.27 -9.09 -16.18
N ARG A 290 13.90 -7.81 -15.99
CA ARG A 290 14.40 -6.97 -14.87
C ARG A 290 13.84 -7.48 -13.53
N ILE A 291 12.58 -7.88 -13.55
CA ILE A 291 11.89 -8.44 -12.38
C ILE A 291 12.46 -9.81 -11.99
N ASP A 292 12.77 -10.69 -12.95
CA ASP A 292 13.44 -11.97 -12.66
C ASP A 292 14.82 -11.73 -12.02
N ARG A 293 15.58 -10.74 -12.52
CA ARG A 293 16.86 -10.35 -11.92
C ARG A 293 16.71 -9.83 -10.49
N LEU A 294 15.66 -9.04 -10.23
CA LEU A 294 15.28 -8.55 -8.90
C LEU A 294 15.03 -9.70 -7.92
N PHE A 295 14.26 -10.71 -8.32
CA PHE A 295 13.93 -11.85 -7.46
C PHE A 295 15.05 -12.89 -7.34
N ARG A 296 15.97 -12.96 -8.30
CA ARG A 296 17.19 -13.80 -8.20
C ARG A 296 18.20 -13.32 -7.15
N VAL A 297 18.17 -12.05 -6.76
CA VAL A 297 19.16 -11.43 -5.84
C VAL A 297 18.96 -11.81 -4.35
N ARG A 298 18.19 -12.88 -4.06
CA ARG A 298 18.20 -13.69 -2.82
C ARG A 298 17.14 -13.35 -1.78
N SER A 299 16.48 -14.42 -1.34
CA SER A 299 15.65 -14.58 -0.14
C SER A 299 16.40 -14.17 1.13
N THR A 300 16.25 -12.94 1.62
CA THR A 300 16.72 -12.61 2.98
C THR A 300 16.02 -11.41 3.60
N ALA A 301 15.34 -11.72 4.72
CA ALA A 301 14.94 -10.92 5.87
C ALA A 301 14.06 -9.66 5.67
N LEU A 302 12.80 -9.81 6.08
CA LEU A 302 11.83 -8.76 6.32
C LEU A 302 11.21 -9.09 7.69
N PHE A 303 11.54 -8.30 8.73
CA PHE A 303 10.97 -8.40 10.09
C PHE A 303 10.72 -9.82 10.63
N ASP A 304 11.74 -10.53 11.17
CA ASP A 304 11.66 -11.78 11.97
C ASP A 304 10.64 -12.88 11.56
N THR A 305 10.06 -12.77 10.38
CA THR A 305 9.04 -13.64 9.83
C THR A 305 9.54 -13.99 8.45
N HIS A 306 10.37 -15.02 8.40
CA HIS A 306 10.90 -15.71 7.22
C HIS A 306 9.85 -16.10 6.15
N CYS A 307 8.58 -15.73 6.32
CA CYS A 307 7.42 -16.28 5.66
C CYS A 307 6.82 -15.32 4.60
N THR A 308 7.09 -14.01 4.62
CA THR A 308 6.45 -13.04 3.70
C THR A 308 6.96 -13.13 2.27
N ILE A 309 8.26 -13.35 2.06
CA ILE A 309 8.77 -13.61 0.72
C ILE A 309 8.32 -15.01 0.28
N VAL A 310 8.54 -16.09 1.03
CA VAL A 310 8.22 -17.44 0.51
C VAL A 310 6.72 -17.74 0.34
N HIS A 311 5.78 -17.00 0.94
CA HIS A 311 4.35 -17.14 0.60
C HIS A 311 3.89 -16.19 -0.50
N VAL A 312 4.35 -14.93 -0.50
CA VAL A 312 4.01 -13.97 -1.58
C VAL A 312 4.81 -14.33 -2.83
N ILE A 313 6.14 -14.47 -2.74
CA ILE A 313 7.01 -15.12 -3.74
C ILE A 313 6.73 -16.62 -3.86
N GLY A 314 6.13 -17.34 -2.92
CA GLY A 314 5.73 -18.75 -3.17
C GLY A 314 4.54 -18.84 -4.08
N VAL A 315 3.48 -18.07 -3.81
CA VAL A 315 2.33 -17.98 -4.71
C VAL A 315 2.71 -17.26 -6.00
N ILE A 316 3.54 -16.22 -5.97
CA ILE A 316 4.06 -15.54 -7.17
C ILE A 316 5.06 -16.42 -7.92
N VAL A 317 5.99 -17.14 -7.31
CA VAL A 317 6.90 -18.07 -8.03
C VAL A 317 6.13 -19.27 -8.49
N THR A 318 5.14 -19.78 -7.77
CA THR A 318 4.35 -20.91 -8.25
C THR A 318 3.44 -20.46 -9.39
N THR A 319 2.79 -19.29 -9.32
CA THR A 319 1.91 -18.75 -10.37
C THR A 319 2.71 -18.14 -11.54
N VAL A 320 3.79 -17.40 -11.30
CA VAL A 320 4.72 -16.85 -12.30
C VAL A 320 5.58 -17.96 -12.90
N TYR A 321 6.07 -18.96 -12.15
CA TYR A 321 6.67 -20.15 -12.79
C TYR A 321 5.59 -20.99 -13.48
N LEU A 322 4.39 -21.25 -12.95
CA LEU A 322 3.35 -21.96 -13.74
C LEU A 322 2.98 -21.19 -15.01
N CYS A 323 2.92 -19.87 -14.97
CA CYS A 323 2.70 -19.03 -16.14
C CYS A 323 3.92 -19.01 -17.09
N LEU A 324 5.16 -18.97 -16.58
CA LEU A 324 6.39 -18.99 -17.39
C LEU A 324 6.73 -20.39 -17.93
N PHE A 325 6.41 -21.46 -17.22
CA PHE A 325 6.62 -22.86 -17.61
C PHE A 325 5.56 -23.30 -18.62
N ASN A 326 4.31 -22.83 -18.50
CA ASN A 326 3.31 -22.94 -19.58
C ASN A 326 3.60 -22.01 -20.77
N CYS A 327 4.60 -21.14 -20.68
CA CYS A 327 5.11 -20.34 -21.81
C CYS A 327 6.36 -20.96 -22.49
N TRP A 328 6.92 -22.04 -21.94
CA TRP A 328 8.10 -22.75 -22.50
C TRP A 328 7.77 -24.11 -23.14
N LEU A 329 6.50 -24.53 -23.10
CA LEU A 329 5.92 -25.66 -23.84
C LEU A 329 4.95 -25.12 -24.90
#